data_AF-A0A554LNS1-F1
#
_entry.id   AF-A0A554LNS1-F1
#
_cell.length_a   1.000
_cell.length_b   1.000
_cell.length_c   1.000
_cell.angle_alpha   90.00
_cell.angle_beta   90.00
_cell.angle_gamma   90.00
#
_symmetry.space_group_name_H-M   'P 1'
#
loop_
_entity.id
_entity.type
_entity.pdbx_description
1 polymer ?
#
loop_
_entity_poly.entity_id
_entity_poly.type
_entity_poly.pdbx_seq_one_letter_code
_entity_poly.pdbx_strand_id
1 'polypeptide(L)' 'MFKWPKNLVLIRHGESEYNIERFLIGVGRKDGFSEKMKNIRNADIPLTKKGVKQAIKTGKFLRKEYKNFDAVFISP' A
#
# COMPACT_ATOMS: atom_id res chain seq x y z
N MET A 1 23.52 5.93 -26.46
CA MET A 1 23.60 6.06 -24.99
C MET A 1 22.19 6.06 -24.44
N PHE A 2 21.77 4.99 -23.75
CA PHE A 2 20.41 4.94 -23.18
C PHE A 2 20.23 6.05 -22.16
N LYS A 3 19.13 6.80 -22.28
CA LYS A 3 18.81 7.92 -21.40
C LYS A 3 18.26 7.33 -20.10
N TRP A 4 19.02 7.41 -19.02
CA TRP A 4 18.59 6.95 -17.70
C TRP A 4 17.31 7.67 -17.25
N PRO A 5 16.43 7.01 -16.48
CA PRO A 5 15.26 7.65 -15.89
C PRO A 5 15.69 8.85 -15.05
N LYS A 6 15.00 9.99 -15.23
CA LYS A 6 15.28 11.20 -14.45
C LYS A 6 14.66 11.14 -13.05
N ASN A 7 13.54 10.42 -12.90
CA ASN A 7 12.79 10.32 -11.66
C ASN A 7 12.49 8.85 -11.37
N LEU A 8 12.72 8.44 -10.12
CA LEU A 8 12.24 7.18 -9.56
C LEU A 8 11.31 7.51 -8.40
N VAL A 9 10.05 7.10 -8.49
CA VAL A 9 9.05 7.36 -7.45
C VAL A 9 8.73 6.04 -6.75
N LEU A 10 9.01 6.00 -5.44
CA LEU A 10 8.74 4.84 -4.60
C LEU A 10 7.47 5.08 -3.78
N ILE A 11 6.52 4.14 -3.87
CA ILE A 11 5.22 4.25 -3.21
C ILE A 11 5.00 3.01 -2.37
N ARG A 12 4.67 3.20 -1.10
CA ARG A 12 4.17 2.14 -0.24
C ARG A 12 2.65 2.02 -0.38
N HIS A 13 2.13 0.80 -0.31
CA HIS A 13 0.69 0.54 -0.26
C HIS A 13 0.00 1.33 0.89
N GLY A 14 -1.30 1.59 0.74
CA GLY A 14 -2.10 2.23 1.79
C GLY A 14 -2.32 1.33 3.01
N GLU A 15 -3.07 1.81 4.00
CA GLU A 15 -3.45 1.03 5.17
C GLU A 15 -4.17 -0.28 4.78
N SER A 16 -3.65 -1.41 5.25
CA SER A 16 -4.22 -2.75 5.06
C SER A 16 -4.94 -3.25 6.32
N GLU A 17 -5.81 -4.25 6.16
CA GLU A 17 -6.45 -4.94 7.29
C GLU A 17 -5.38 -5.50 8.27
N TYR A 18 -4.25 -5.99 7.76
CA TYR A 18 -3.13 -6.45 8.58
C TYR A 18 -2.50 -5.34 9.42
N ASN A 19 -2.36 -4.13 8.87
CA ASN A 19 -1.82 -3.01 9.64
C ASN A 19 -2.73 -2.67 10.83
N ILE A 20 -4.05 -2.75 10.65
CA ILE A 20 -5.01 -2.57 11.74
C ILE A 20 -4.87 -3.68 12.77
N GLU A 21 -4.89 -4.95 12.35
CA GLU A 21 -4.79 -6.06 13.31
C GLU A 21 -3.48 -6.04 14.08
N ARG A 22 -2.36 -5.81 13.40
CA ARG A 22 -1.04 -5.67 14.04
C ARG A 22 -1.02 -4.52 15.05
N PHE A 23 -1.64 -3.40 14.71
CA PHE A 23 -1.79 -2.28 15.64
C PHE A 23 -2.61 -2.67 16.87
N LEU A 24 -3.77 -3.31 16.68
CA LEU A 24 -4.65 -3.75 17.77
C LEU A 24 -3.96 -4.75 18.70
N ILE A 25 -3.17 -5.68 18.16
CA ILE A 25 -2.34 -6.59 18.94
C ILE A 25 -1.30 -5.80 19.75
N GLY A 26 -0.59 -4.88 19.09
CA GLY A 26 0.44 -4.06 19.75
C GLY A 26 -0.07 -3.17 20.87
N VAL A 27 -1.35 -2.78 20.84
CA VAL A 27 -2.00 -1.99 21.91
C VAL A 27 -2.82 -2.85 22.89
N GLY A 28 -2.70 -4.18 22.84
CA GLY A 28 -3.37 -5.10 23.76
C GLY A 28 -4.90 -5.15 23.61
N ARG A 29 -5.44 -4.75 22.45
CA ARG A 29 -6.89 -4.79 22.16
C ARG A 29 -7.31 -6.05 21.40
N LYS A 30 -6.35 -6.92 21.07
CA LYS A 30 -6.59 -8.17 20.35
C LYS A 30 -5.50 -9.20 20.65
N ASP A 31 -5.89 -10.44 20.91
CA ASP A 31 -4.98 -11.54 21.22
C ASP A 31 -4.57 -12.32 19.94
N GLY A 32 -3.89 -11.61 19.04
CA GLY A 32 -3.35 -12.17 17.79
C GLY A 32 -4.19 -11.90 16.54
N PHE A 33 -3.78 -12.49 15.42
CA PHE A 33 -4.41 -12.28 14.12
C PHE A 33 -5.70 -13.10 13.97
N SER A 34 -6.66 -12.60 13.18
CA SER A 34 -7.88 -13.35 12.83
C SER A 34 -7.55 -14.56 11.96
N GLU A 35 -8.42 -15.59 11.98
CA GLU A 35 -8.29 -16.75 11.10
C GLU A 35 -8.23 -16.35 9.62
N LYS A 36 -9.05 -15.38 9.20
CA LYS A 36 -8.98 -14.80 7.86
C LYS A 36 -7.57 -14.28 7.53
N MET A 37 -6.94 -13.58 8.47
CA MET A 37 -5.62 -12.99 8.30
C MET A 37 -4.49 -14.03 8.29
N LYS A 38 -4.66 -15.13 9.02
CA LYS A 38 -3.69 -16.24 9.03
C LYS A 38 -3.72 -17.05 7.74
N ASN A 39 -4.89 -17.17 7.10
CA ASN A 39 -5.11 -18.02 5.94
C ASN A 39 -4.96 -17.29 4.60
N ILE A 40 -4.67 -15.98 4.62
CA ILE A 40 -4.40 -15.19 3.42
C ILE A 40 -2.90 -14.99 3.27
N ARG A 41 -2.39 -15.08 2.04
CA ARG A 41 -1.00 -14.73 1.75
C ARG A 41 -0.80 -13.24 2.03
N ASN A 42 0.34 -12.88 2.62
CA ASN A 42 0.63 -11.48 3.00
C ASN A 42 0.45 -10.46 1.87
N ALA A 43 0.82 -10.82 0.63
CA ALA A 43 0.68 -9.96 -0.54
C ALA A 43 -0.79 -9.71 -0.94
N ASP A 44 -1.67 -10.67 -0.66
CA ASP A 44 -3.08 -10.64 -1.05
C ASP A 44 -3.97 -9.95 0.00
N ILE A 45 -3.39 -9.47 1.10
CA ILE A 45 -4.13 -8.80 2.18
C ILE A 45 -4.74 -7.49 1.64
N PRO A 46 -6.06 -7.32 1.73
CA PRO A 46 -6.71 -6.16 1.14
C PRO A 46 -6.41 -4.87 1.88
N LEU A 47 -6.44 -3.77 1.13
CA LEU A 47 -6.50 -2.43 1.69
C LEU A 47 -7.83 -2.18 2.41
N THR A 48 -7.78 -1.39 3.46
CA THR A 48 -9.00 -0.88 4.11
C THR A 48 -9.66 0.16 3.20
N LYS A 49 -10.91 0.53 3.48
CA LYS A 49 -11.57 1.67 2.80
C LYS A 49 -10.74 2.96 2.91
N LYS A 50 -10.02 3.13 4.03
CA LYS A 50 -9.11 4.26 4.24
C LYS A 50 -7.83 4.09 3.39
N GLY A 51 -7.25 2.89 3.33
CA GLY A 51 -6.14 2.56 2.44
C GLY A 51 -6.42 2.86 0.96
N VAL A 52 -7.61 2.50 0.48
CA VAL A 52 -8.05 2.83 -0.88
C VAL A 52 -8.13 4.35 -1.09
N LYS A 53 -8.72 5.08 -0.14
CA LYS A 53 -8.78 6.55 -0.19
C LYS A 53 -7.39 7.19 -0.18
N GLN A 54 -6.43 6.63 0.58
CA GLN A 54 -5.04 7.07 0.56
C GLN A 54 -4.43 6.88 -0.83
N ALA A 55 -4.57 5.70 -1.43
CA ALA A 55 -4.06 5.42 -2.78
C ALA A 55 -4.63 6.40 -3.83
N ILE A 56 -5.94 6.68 -3.77
CA ILE A 56 -6.59 7.65 -4.69
C ILE A 56 -6.04 9.07 -4.49
N LYS A 57 -5.92 9.53 -3.24
CA LYS A 57 -5.38 10.87 -2.95
C LYS A 57 -3.93 11.00 -3.39
N THR A 58 -3.11 9.97 -3.13
CA THR A 58 -1.72 9.91 -3.60
C THR A 58 -1.63 9.94 -5.11
N GLY A 59 -2.47 9.17 -5.83
CA GLY A 59 -2.50 9.20 -7.29
C GLY A 59 -2.85 10.58 -7.86
N LYS A 60 -3.82 11.29 -7.25
CA LYS A 60 -4.15 12.68 -7.63
C LYS A 60 -2.98 13.63 -7.41
N PHE A 61 -2.27 13.51 -6.29
CA PHE A 61 -1.08 14.29 -6.01
C PHE A 61 0.04 14.00 -7.02
N LEU A 62 0.36 12.73 -7.27
CA LEU A 62 1.41 12.33 -8.21
C LEU A 62 1.12 12.80 -9.64
N ARG A 63 -0.14 12.78 -10.08
CA ARG A 63 -0.54 13.34 -11.38
C ARG A 63 -0.27 14.85 -11.46
N LYS A 64 -0.48 15.59 -10.37
CA LYS A 64 -0.21 17.03 -10.31
C LYS A 64 1.30 17.30 -10.38
N GLU A 65 2.10 16.52 -9.65
CA GLU A 65 3.56 16.75 -9.55
C GLU A 65 4.35 16.24 -10.76
N TYR A 66 4.05 15.04 -11.25
CA TYR A 66 4.87 14.35 -12.26
C TYR A 66 4.16 14.20 -13.62
N LYS A 67 2.87 14.51 -13.71
CA LYS A 67 2.02 14.31 -14.89
C LYS A 67 1.87 12.84 -15.27
N ASN A 68 2.81 12.30 -16.03
CA ASN A 68 2.77 10.96 -16.63
C ASN A 68 3.94 10.11 -16.14
N PHE A 69 3.73 8.79 -16.08
CA PHE A 69 4.76 7.81 -15.77
C PHE A 69 5.05 6.96 -17.01
N ASP A 70 6.32 6.80 -17.34
CA ASP A 70 6.75 5.99 -18.50
C ASP A 70 6.59 4.49 -18.23
N ALA A 71 6.77 4.08 -16.97
CA ALA A 71 6.61 2.70 -16.52
C ALA A 71 6.11 2.65 -15.08
N VAL A 72 5.32 1.63 -14.75
CA VAL A 72 4.82 1.35 -13.40
C VAL A 72 5.10 -0.11 -13.06
N PHE A 73 5.78 -0.32 -11.95
CA PHE A 73 6.05 -1.65 -11.41
C PHE A 73 5.34 -1.78 -10.06
N ILE A 74 4.69 -2.92 -9.85
CA ILE A 74 3.95 -3.20 -8.62
C ILE A 74 4.48 -4.47 -7.97
N SER A 75 4.36 -4.56 -6.65
CA SER A 75 4.58 -5.83 -5.96
C SER A 75 3.52 -6.86 -6.42
N PRO A 76 3.88 -8.15 -6.51
CA PRO A 76 2.93 -9.22 -6.80
C PRO A 76 1.90 -9.39 -5.68
#